data_AF-A0A956T6I8-F1
#
_entry.id   AF-A0A956T6I8-F1
#
_cell.length_a   1.000
_cell.length_b   1.000
_cell.length_c   1.000
_cell.angle_alpha   90.00
_cell.angle_beta   90.00
_cell.angle_gamma   90.00
#
_symmetry.space_group_name_H-M   'P 1'
#
loop_
_entity.id
_entity.type
_entity.pdbx_description
1 polymer ?
#
loop_
_entity_poly.entity_id
_entity_poly.type
_entity_poly.pdbx_seq_one_letter_code
_entity_poly.pdbx_strand_id
1 'polypeptide(L)'
;LDWIYARLREECESRGITLRAVYLPLLTEHDLNMGHQDIIASMNGAGLVVWDLNEVYAAFTPEDLWVAPWDDHPGARGHALVAADLYSRFIVDSTLTRRD
;
A
#
# COMPACT_ATOMS: atom_id res chain seq x y z
N LEU A 1 2.43 1.17 -16.13
CA LEU A 1 2.67 0.28 -14.96
C LEU A 1 1.85 -1.00 -15.05
N ASP A 2 0.70 -0.95 -15.72
CA ASP A 2 -0.31 -2.00 -15.86
C ASP A 2 0.25 -3.38 -16.23
N TRP A 3 1.13 -3.45 -17.24
CA TRP A 3 1.75 -4.72 -17.65
C TRP A 3 2.56 -5.37 -16.52
N ILE A 4 3.28 -4.58 -15.71
CA ILE A 4 4.06 -5.08 -14.58
C ILE A 4 3.12 -5.66 -13.53
N TYR A 5 2.04 -4.94 -13.21
CA TYR A 5 1.03 -5.38 -12.25
C TYR A 5 0.31 -6.66 -12.69
N ALA A 6 -0.07 -6.74 -13.97
CA ALA A 6 -0.66 -7.94 -14.54
C ALA A 6 0.30 -9.13 -14.45
N ARG A 7 1.58 -8.91 -14.79
CA ARG A 7 2.61 -9.95 -14.73
C ARG A 7 2.85 -10.45 -13.30
N LEU A 8 2.86 -9.55 -12.30
CA LEU A 8 2.97 -9.93 -10.89
C LEU A 8 1.77 -10.77 -10.44
N ARG A 9 0.56 -10.36 -10.82
CA ARG A 9 -0.67 -11.11 -10.53
C ARG A 9 -0.59 -12.54 -11.07
N GLU A 10 -0.27 -12.68 -12.37
CA GLU A 10 -0.16 -13.98 -13.04
C GLU A 10 0.89 -14.88 -12.38
N GLU A 11 2.06 -14.34 -12.03
CA GLU A 11 3.12 -15.11 -11.38
C GLU A 11 2.70 -15.60 -9.99
N CYS A 12 2.05 -14.76 -9.19
CA CYS A 12 1.53 -15.15 -7.88
C CYS A 12 0.42 -16.20 -8.00
N GLU A 13 -0.56 -15.98 -8.89
CA GLU A 13 -1.67 -16.91 -9.14
C GLU A 13 -1.17 -18.30 -9.58
N SER A 14 -0.18 -18.35 -10.47
CA SER A 14 0.40 -19.62 -10.95
C SER A 14 1.05 -20.46 -9.85
N ARG A 15 1.36 -19.83 -8.70
CA ARG A 15 1.99 -20.45 -7.52
C ARG A 15 1.02 -20.62 -6.35
N GLY A 16 -0.26 -20.30 -6.53
CA GLY A 16 -1.25 -20.33 -5.47
C GLY A 16 -1.04 -19.26 -4.39
N ILE A 17 -0.36 -18.16 -4.72
CA ILE A 17 -0.12 -17.03 -3.82
C ILE A 17 -1.20 -15.98 -4.03
N THR A 18 -1.94 -15.65 -2.97
CA THR A 18 -2.90 -14.54 -2.98
C THR A 18 -2.17 -13.21 -2.87
N LEU A 19 -2.11 -12.45 -3.97
CA LEU A 19 -1.45 -11.14 -4.01
C LEU A 19 -2.39 -10.01 -3.54
N ARG A 20 -1.83 -9.07 -2.78
CA ARG A 20 -2.44 -7.78 -2.45
C ARG A 20 -1.47 -6.67 -2.80
N ALA A 21 -1.96 -5.65 -3.49
CA ALA A 21 -1.23 -4.42 -3.70
C ALA A 21 -1.52 -3.46 -2.56
N VAL A 22 -0.51 -2.70 -2.11
CA VAL A 22 -0.66 -1.68 -1.08
C VAL A 22 -0.17 -0.37 -1.68
N TYR A 23 -1.02 0.65 -1.68
CA TYR A 23 -0.59 2.02 -1.94
C TYR A 23 -0.23 2.67 -0.61
N LEU A 24 1.01 3.12 -0.46
CA LEU A 24 1.52 3.76 0.73
C LEU A 24 1.98 5.19 0.39
N PRO A 25 1.45 6.24 1.05
CA PRO A 25 1.91 7.60 0.82
C PRO A 25 3.30 7.82 1.46
N LEU A 26 4.07 8.73 0.86
CA LEU A 26 5.25 9.33 1.49
C LEU A 26 4.80 10.43 2.47
N LEU A 27 5.68 10.85 3.38
CA LEU A 27 5.37 11.95 4.30
C LEU A 27 5.35 13.33 3.63
N THR A 28 5.99 13.45 2.46
CA THR A 28 6.00 14.66 1.66
C THR A 28 5.40 14.40 0.29
N GLU A 29 4.75 15.41 -0.30
CA GLU A 29 4.28 15.31 -1.68
C GLU A 29 5.46 15.33 -2.65
N HIS A 30 5.44 14.40 -3.60
CA HIS A 30 6.35 14.40 -4.73
C HIS A 30 5.56 14.74 -5.99
N ASP A 31 6.15 15.57 -6.85
CA ASP A 31 5.64 15.80 -8.20
C ASP A 31 5.93 14.56 -9.06
N LEU A 32 5.10 13.55 -8.85
CA LEU A 32 5.09 12.34 -9.67
C LEU A 32 4.23 12.61 -10.90
N ASN A 33 4.68 12.10 -12.04
CA ASN A 33 3.94 12.15 -13.31
C ASN A 33 2.57 11.41 -13.26
N MET A 34 2.22 10.79 -12.14
CA MET A 34 0.95 10.10 -11.90
C MET A 34 0.45 10.42 -10.50
N GLY A 35 -0.83 10.81 -10.39
CA GLY A 35 -1.47 10.99 -9.10
C GLY A 35 -1.80 9.66 -8.42
N HIS A 36 -2.09 9.69 -7.12
CA HIS A 36 -2.42 8.48 -6.35
C HIS A 36 -3.59 7.70 -6.97
N GLN A 37 -4.63 8.38 -7.46
CA GLN A 37 -5.79 7.74 -8.09
C GLN A 37 -5.42 7.04 -9.40
N ASP A 38 -4.49 7.60 -10.18
CA ASP A 38 -4.05 6.98 -11.43
C ASP A 38 -3.26 5.70 -11.16
N ILE A 39 -2.44 5.70 -10.10
CA ILE A 39 -1.67 4.53 -9.66
C ILE A 39 -2.64 3.42 -9.19
N ILE A 40 -3.64 3.78 -8.38
CA ILE A 40 -4.67 2.84 -7.92
C ILE A 40 -5.49 2.30 -9.10
N ALA A 41 -5.92 3.15 -10.02
CA ALA A 41 -6.66 2.75 -11.22
C ALA A 41 -5.86 1.79 -12.09
N SER A 42 -4.55 2.03 -12.26
CA SER A 42 -3.63 1.15 -12.97
C SER A 42 -3.54 -0.25 -12.32
N MET A 43 -3.42 -0.32 -10.99
CA MET A 43 -3.38 -1.61 -10.27
C MET A 43 -4.72 -2.37 -10.34
N ASN A 44 -5.84 -1.66 -10.13
CA ASN A 44 -7.18 -2.23 -10.24
C ASN A 44 -7.47 -2.73 -11.67
N GLY A 45 -7.06 -1.96 -12.69
CA GLY A 45 -7.20 -2.35 -14.10
C GLY A 45 -6.41 -3.60 -14.47
N ALA A 46 -5.31 -3.87 -13.75
CA ALA A 46 -4.54 -5.11 -13.86
C ALA A 46 -5.14 -6.31 -13.08
N GLY A 47 -6.27 -6.11 -12.40
CA GLY A 47 -6.97 -7.13 -11.62
C GLY A 47 -6.41 -7.35 -10.21
N LEU A 48 -5.59 -6.43 -9.69
CA LEU A 48 -5.10 -6.51 -8.31
C LEU A 48 -6.16 -5.98 -7.34
N VAL A 49 -6.27 -6.62 -6.18
CA VAL A 49 -6.97 -6.04 -5.03
C VAL A 49 -6.00 -5.08 -4.35
N VAL A 50 -6.37 -3.79 -4.31
CA VAL A 50 -5.56 -2.71 -3.75
C VAL A 50 -6.05 -2.35 -2.34
N TRP A 51 -5.13 -2.28 -1.39
CA TRP A 51 -5.32 -1.62 -0.11
C TRP A 51 -4.73 -0.22 -0.18
N ASP A 52 -5.61 0.77 -0.22
CA ASP A 52 -5.24 2.18 -0.22
C ASP A 52 -5.05 2.68 1.21
N LEU A 53 -3.81 3.09 1.53
CA LEU A 53 -3.40 3.66 2.81
C LEU A 53 -3.09 5.17 2.68
N ASN A 54 -3.57 5.87 1.64
CA ASN A 54 -3.29 7.31 1.46
C ASN A 54 -3.60 8.16 2.70
N GLU A 55 -4.62 7.78 3.47
CA GLU A 55 -5.07 8.50 4.66
C GLU A 55 -4.43 7.99 5.99
N VAL A 56 -3.47 7.05 5.93
CA VAL A 56 -2.89 6.41 7.14
C VAL A 56 -2.20 7.41 8.07
N TYR A 57 -1.81 8.58 7.55
CA TYR A 57 -1.15 9.65 8.30
C TYR A 57 -2.01 10.91 8.48
N ALA A 58 -3.28 10.92 8.08
CA ALA A 58 -4.11 12.14 8.01
C ALA A 58 -4.28 12.90 9.34
N ALA A 59 -4.01 12.25 10.48
CA ALA A 59 -4.08 12.85 11.82
C ALA A 59 -2.74 13.41 12.35
N PHE A 60 -1.67 13.36 11.57
CA PHE A 60 -0.31 13.72 11.98
C PHE A 60 0.33 14.71 11.01
N THR A 61 1.26 15.52 11.52
CA THR A 61 2.15 16.27 10.63
C THR A 61 3.36 15.41 10.24
N PRO A 62 4.07 15.73 9.15
CA PRO A 62 5.29 15.00 8.79
C PRO A 62 6.32 14.96 9.93
N GLU A 63 6.47 16.04 10.69
CA GLU A 63 7.37 16.15 11.84
C GLU A 63 7.08 15.12 12.95
N ASP A 64 5.81 14.76 13.13
CA ASP A 64 5.41 13.74 14.11
C ASP A 64 5.91 12.33 13.74
N LEU A 65 6.23 12.13 12.46
CA LEU A 65 6.42 10.82 11.85
C LEU A 65 7.80 10.63 11.23
N TRP A 66 8.61 11.68 11.03
CA TRP A 66 9.92 11.57 10.41
C TRP A 66 10.92 10.70 11.18
N VAL A 67 11.83 10.07 10.43
CA VAL A 67 13.15 9.68 10.95
C VAL A 67 14.07 10.89 11.02
N ALA A 68 14.07 11.71 9.96
CA ALA A 68 14.80 12.96 9.84
C ALA A 68 14.07 13.94 8.89
N PRO A 69 14.28 15.27 9.00
CA PRO A 69 13.54 16.26 8.19
C PRO A 69 13.76 16.21 6.67
N TRP A 70 14.82 15.53 6.22
CA TRP A 70 15.15 15.36 4.80
C TRP A 70 14.81 13.97 4.28
N ASP A 71 14.17 13.13 5.10
CA ASP A 71 13.76 11.78 4.75
C ASP A 71 12.23 11.74 4.65
N ASP A 72 11.74 11.35 3.48
CA ASP A 72 10.31 11.21 3.16
C ASP A 72 9.72 9.90 3.69
N HIS A 73 10.57 9.00 4.19
CA HIS A 73 10.14 7.76 4.82
C HIS A 73 9.64 8.00 6.25
N PRO A 74 8.55 7.32 6.65
CA PRO A 74 8.11 7.31 8.03
C PRO A 74 9.14 6.64 8.93
N GLY A 75 9.30 7.17 10.14
CA GLY A 75 9.98 6.51 11.24
C GLY A 75 9.12 5.46 11.91
N ALA A 76 9.59 4.99 13.07
CA ALA A 76 8.97 3.89 13.80
C ALA A 76 7.47 4.10 14.09
N ARG A 77 7.07 5.34 14.42
CA ARG A 77 5.67 5.68 14.66
C ARG A 77 4.81 5.55 13.41
N GLY A 78 5.27 6.09 12.27
CA GLY A 78 4.53 5.97 11.01
C GLY A 78 4.42 4.51 10.55
N HIS A 79 5.51 3.74 10.65
CA HIS A 79 5.45 2.30 10.38
C HIS A 79 4.49 1.54 11.31
N ALA A 80 4.35 1.95 12.57
CA ALA A 80 3.37 1.35 13.48
C ALA A 80 1.92 1.62 13.04
N LEU A 81 1.63 2.81 12.51
CA LEU A 81 0.30 3.14 11.95
C LEU A 81 -0.01 2.26 10.73
N VAL A 82 0.95 2.14 9.81
CA VAL A 82 0.83 1.26 8.64
C VAL A 82 0.59 -0.19 9.05
N ALA A 83 1.37 -0.69 10.02
CA ALA A 83 1.22 -2.07 10.49
C ALA A 83 -0.15 -2.31 11.13
N ALA A 84 -0.68 -1.36 11.91
CA ALA A 84 -2.00 -1.47 12.53
C ALA A 84 -3.14 -1.49 11.50
N ASP A 85 -3.06 -0.65 10.47
CA ASP A 85 -4.04 -0.63 9.37
C ASP A 85 -3.98 -1.93 8.56
N LEU A 86 -2.78 -2.36 8.15
CA LEU A 86 -2.58 -3.63 7.43
C LEU A 86 -3.08 -4.82 8.24
N TYR A 87 -2.76 -4.89 9.54
CA TYR A 87 -3.25 -5.96 10.41
C TYR A 87 -4.78 -6.03 10.39
N SER A 88 -5.45 -4.89 10.52
CA SER A 88 -6.92 -4.82 10.48
C SER A 88 -7.46 -5.35 9.15
N ARG A 89 -6.83 -5.00 8.02
CA ARG A 89 -7.19 -5.51 6.69
C ARG A 89 -6.98 -7.01 6.53
N PHE A 90 -5.86 -7.53 7.04
CA PHE A 90 -5.60 -8.96 7.04
C PHE A 90 -6.66 -9.74 7.81
N ILE A 91 -7.12 -9.23 8.96
CA ILE A 91 -8.13 -9.91 9.77
C ILE A 91 -9.50 -9.96 9.08
N VAL A 92 -9.88 -8.93 8.33
CA VAL A 92 -11.19 -8.88 7.64
C VAL A 92 -11.18 -9.55 6.27
N ASP A 93 -10.01 -9.67 5.63
CA ASP A 93 -9.89 -10.33 4.33
C ASP A 93 -9.95 -11.86 4.49
N SER A 94 -11.15 -12.40 4.31
CA SER A 94 -11.43 -13.84 4.42
C SER A 94 -10.67 -14.69 3.40
N THR A 95 -10.14 -14.09 2.33
CA THR A 95 -9.37 -14.81 1.31
C THR A 95 -7.91 -15.03 1.73
N LEU A 96 -7.44 -14.31 2.76
CA LEU A 96 -6.07 -14.41 3.30
C LEU A 96 -5.99 -15.20 4.61
N THR A 97 -7.13 -15.42 5.27
CA THR A 97 -7.20 -16.00 6.61
C THR A 97 -7.63 -17.47 6.62
N ARG A 98 -7.47 -18.18 5.50
CA ARG A 98 -7.87 -19.59 5.40
C ARG A 98 -7.10 -20.42 6.44
N ARG A 99 -7.83 -20.82 7.48
CA ARG A 99 -7.46 -21.87 8.45
C ARG A 99 -8.20 -23.14 8.01
N ASP A 100 -7.64 -23.85 7.06
CA ASP A 100 -7.88 -25.29 6.89
C ASP A 100 -7.00 -26.10 7.87
#